data_AF-A0A4Y2AFJ0-F1
#
_entry.id   AF-A0A4Y2AFJ0-F1
#
_cell.length_a   1.000
_cell.length_b   1.000
_cell.length_c   1.000
_cell.angle_alpha   90.00
_cell.angle_beta   90.00
_cell.angle_gamma   90.00
#
_symmetry.space_group_name_H-M   'P 1'
#
loop_
_entity.id
_entity.type
_entity.pdbx_description
1 polymer ?
#
loop_
_entity_poly.entity_id
_entity_poly.type
_entity_poly.pdbx_seq_one_letter_code
_entity_poly.pdbx_strand_id
1 'polypeptide(L)'
;MCIVVSSMGCGTIKGSHLQRDQTASRRRGSGRRRITTTADDHYLLQCARRRRTLTALQLASQLSAAAGRPIPCQTVSRRLHEGGMFARRPVVCVPLSPAHVRARLHWARQHRS
;
A
#
# COMPACT_ATOMS: atom_id res chain seq x y z
N MET A 1 2.71 11.24 -10.03
CA MET A 1 2.93 11.51 -8.58
C MET A 1 1.78 10.88 -7.82
N CYS A 2 1.97 9.76 -7.12
CA CYS A 2 0.85 8.94 -6.65
C CYS A 2 0.67 8.98 -5.14
N ILE A 3 -0.47 9.44 -4.61
CA ILE A 3 -0.72 9.40 -3.16
C ILE A 3 -1.35 8.04 -2.79
N VAL A 4 -0.58 7.12 -2.21
CA VAL A 4 -1.14 5.86 -1.65
C VAL A 4 -2.08 6.17 -0.46
N VAL A 5 -3.33 5.76 -0.57
CA VAL A 5 -4.17 5.53 0.61
C VAL A 5 -4.22 4.04 0.89
N SER A 6 -4.30 3.70 2.18
CA SER A 6 -4.75 2.40 2.62
C SER A 6 -6.27 2.36 2.47
N SER A 7 -6.79 1.49 1.61
CA SER A 7 -8.24 1.26 1.55
C SER A 7 -8.68 0.52 2.81
N MET A 8 -9.67 1.04 3.54
CA MET A 8 -10.49 0.22 4.42
C MET A 8 -11.51 -0.54 3.56
N GLY A 9 -11.62 -1.85 3.80
CA GLY A 9 -12.76 -2.72 3.50
C GLY A 9 -13.33 -2.73 2.08
N CYS A 10 -13.12 -3.83 1.34
CA CYS A 10 -14.06 -4.23 0.30
C CYS A 10 -14.44 -5.70 0.54
N GLY A 11 -15.73 -5.94 0.77
CA GLY A 11 -16.30 -7.18 1.25
C GLY A 11 -16.10 -8.36 0.29
N THR A 12 -15.87 -9.52 0.89
CA THR A 12 -15.86 -10.81 0.21
C THR A 12 -17.28 -11.20 -0.19
N ILE A 13 -17.49 -11.40 -1.50
CA ILE A 13 -18.68 -12.03 -2.05
C ILE A 13 -18.73 -13.47 -1.51
N LYS A 14 -19.81 -13.80 -0.78
CA LYS A 14 -20.08 -15.17 -0.29
C LYS A 14 -20.36 -16.08 -1.48
N GLY A 15 -19.40 -16.95 -1.80
CA GLY A 15 -19.58 -18.09 -2.70
C GLY A 15 -20.22 -19.26 -1.96
N SER A 16 -21.33 -19.73 -2.51
CA SER A 16 -22.21 -20.86 -2.17
C SER A 16 -21.61 -22.05 -1.41
N HIS A 17 -22.37 -22.48 -0.41
CA HIS A 17 -22.31 -23.74 0.34
C HIS A 17 -22.04 -24.95 -0.56
N LEU A 18 -20.92 -25.64 -0.33
CA LEU A 18 -20.72 -27.01 -0.78
C LEU A 18 -20.34 -27.84 0.46
N GLN A 19 -21.35 -28.51 1.00
CA GLN A 19 -21.23 -29.51 2.04
C GLN A 19 -20.55 -30.75 1.41
N ARG A 20 -19.28 -30.98 1.71
CA ARG A 20 -18.64 -32.29 1.55
C ARG A 20 -17.87 -32.64 2.80
N ASP A 21 -18.33 -33.73 3.37
CA ASP A 21 -17.91 -34.36 4.60
C ASP A 21 -16.45 -34.84 4.61
N GLN A 22 -15.93 -34.86 5.84
CA GLN A 22 -14.95 -35.82 6.38
C GLN A 22 -13.48 -35.70 5.97
N THR A 23 -12.72 -35.12 6.91
CA THR A 23 -11.42 -35.63 7.43
C THR A 23 -10.31 -35.95 6.43
N ALA A 24 -9.91 -34.95 5.65
CA ALA A 24 -8.53 -34.84 5.19
C ALA A 24 -8.05 -33.41 5.40
N SER A 25 -7.39 -33.14 6.53
CA SER A 25 -6.71 -31.87 6.72
C SER A 25 -5.55 -31.80 5.71
N ARG A 26 -5.83 -31.31 4.50
CA ARG A 26 -4.79 -31.01 3.51
C ARG A 26 -3.79 -30.08 4.19
N ARG A 27 -2.58 -30.58 4.46
CA ARG A 27 -1.48 -29.73 4.91
C ARG A 27 -1.34 -28.61 3.88
N ARG A 28 -1.30 -27.34 4.33
CA ARG A 28 -1.02 -26.22 3.41
C ARG A 28 0.29 -26.57 2.70
N GLY A 29 0.24 -26.71 1.39
CA GLY A 29 1.43 -27.03 0.61
C GLY A 29 2.51 -25.99 0.88
N SER A 30 3.75 -26.47 1.06
CA SER A 30 4.93 -25.62 1.06
C SER A 30 5.06 -25.01 -0.34
N GLY A 31 4.59 -23.77 -0.50
CA GLY A 31 4.71 -23.04 -1.75
C GLY A 31 6.17 -22.66 -2.05
N ARG A 32 6.42 -22.15 -3.26
CA ARG A 32 7.74 -21.61 -3.63
C ARG A 32 8.17 -20.53 -2.63
N ARG A 33 9.41 -20.62 -2.12
CA ARG A 33 10.00 -19.61 -1.22
C ARG A 33 9.96 -18.24 -1.89
N ARG A 34 9.54 -17.24 -1.11
CA ARG A 34 9.46 -15.84 -1.55
C ARG A 34 10.87 -15.26 -1.68
N ILE A 35 11.07 -14.41 -2.70
CA ILE A 35 12.33 -13.67 -2.91
C ILE A 35 12.46 -12.52 -1.90
N THR A 36 11.33 -11.97 -1.44
CA THR A 36 11.29 -10.96 -0.37
C THR A 36 11.07 -11.60 0.99
N THR A 37 11.69 -11.02 1.99
CA THR A 37 11.49 -11.34 3.41
C THR A 37 10.39 -10.46 4.00
N THR A 38 9.87 -10.85 5.16
CA THR A 38 8.90 -10.03 5.90
C THR A 38 9.45 -8.64 6.23
N ALA A 39 10.76 -8.53 6.53
CA ALA A 39 11.41 -7.25 6.80
C ALA A 39 11.45 -6.34 5.56
N ASP A 40 11.71 -6.91 4.38
CA ASP A 40 11.63 -6.16 3.11
C ASP A 40 10.22 -5.64 2.87
N ASP A 41 9.21 -6.49 3.09
CA ASP A 41 7.81 -6.15 2.87
C ASP A 41 7.40 -4.99 3.81
N HIS A 42 7.83 -5.02 5.08
CA HIS A 42 7.63 -3.90 6.01
C HIS A 42 8.32 -2.60 5.55
N TYR A 43 9.58 -2.70 5.10
CA TYR A 43 10.32 -1.56 4.56
C TYR A 43 9.60 -0.95 3.35
N LEU A 44 9.12 -1.79 2.42
CA LEU A 44 8.38 -1.35 1.24
C LEU A 44 7.10 -0.60 1.60
N LEU A 45 6.30 -1.13 2.53
CA LEU A 45 5.07 -0.48 2.96
C LEU A 45 5.33 0.83 3.69
N GLN A 46 6.38 0.89 4.53
CA GLN A 46 6.78 2.12 5.20
C GLN A 46 7.27 3.19 4.21
N CYS A 47 8.12 2.80 3.25
CA CYS A 47 8.61 3.69 2.21
C CYS A 47 7.48 4.22 1.32
N ALA A 48 6.55 3.36 0.92
CA ALA A 48 5.38 3.77 0.14
C ALA A 48 4.52 4.79 0.91
N ARG A 49 4.31 4.61 2.23
CA ARG A 49 3.55 5.57 3.06
C ARG A 49 4.25 6.92 3.17
N ARG A 50 5.55 6.93 3.45
CA ARG A 50 6.32 8.17 3.67
C ARG A 50 6.57 8.93 2.38
N ARG A 51 6.91 8.22 1.30
CA ARG A 51 7.34 8.79 0.01
C ARG A 51 6.41 8.32 -1.09
N ARG A 52 5.17 8.79 -1.04
CA ARG A 52 4.10 8.33 -1.95
C ARG A 52 4.45 8.55 -3.43
N THR A 53 5.26 9.55 -3.76
CA THR A 53 5.66 9.86 -5.14
C THR A 53 6.62 8.85 -5.78
N LEU A 54 7.25 7.96 -5.00
CA LEU A 54 8.19 6.98 -5.54
C LEU A 54 7.51 5.92 -6.40
N THR A 55 8.15 5.55 -7.50
CA THR A 55 7.68 4.49 -8.38
C THR A 55 8.12 3.12 -7.87
N ALA A 56 7.40 2.07 -8.29
CA ALA A 56 7.78 0.69 -7.97
C ALA A 56 9.19 0.33 -8.47
N LEU A 57 9.65 0.94 -9.57
CA LEU A 57 11.00 0.77 -10.09
C LEU A 57 12.04 1.38 -9.15
N GLN A 58 11.83 2.63 -8.69
CA GLN A 58 12.74 3.29 -7.74
C GLN A 58 12.83 2.51 -6.42
N LEU A 59 11.69 2.01 -5.92
CA LEU A 59 11.65 1.17 -4.74
C LEU A 59 12.39 -0.16 -4.96
N ALA A 60 12.24 -0.77 -6.13
CA ALA A 60 12.96 -1.99 -6.48
C ALA A 60 14.47 -1.78 -6.53
N SER A 61 14.95 -0.67 -7.11
CA SER A 61 16.38 -0.34 -7.13
C SER A 61 16.93 -0.13 -5.72
N GLN A 62 16.23 0.63 -4.88
CA GLN A 62 16.65 0.87 -3.48
C GLN A 62 16.69 -0.42 -2.68
N LEU A 63 15.65 -1.24 -2.79
CA LEU A 63 15.58 -2.50 -2.06
C LEU A 63 16.61 -3.52 -2.57
N SER A 64 16.86 -3.57 -3.88
CA SER A 64 17.88 -4.46 -4.44
C SER A 64 19.28 -4.08 -3.97
N ALA A 65 19.58 -2.78 -3.93
CA ALA A 65 20.85 -2.26 -3.41
C ALA A 65 21.03 -2.57 -1.92
N ALA A 66 19.98 -2.40 -1.11
CA ALA A 66 20.03 -2.67 0.33
C ALA A 66 20.08 -4.18 0.65
N ALA A 67 19.36 -5.00 -0.10
CA ALA A 67 19.23 -6.43 0.15
C ALA A 67 20.32 -7.28 -0.53
N GLY A 68 21.17 -6.68 -1.37
CA GLY A 68 22.24 -7.37 -2.11
C GLY A 68 21.74 -8.41 -3.11
N ARG A 69 20.45 -8.37 -3.48
CA ARG A 69 19.84 -9.32 -4.43
C ARG A 69 18.95 -8.58 -5.42
N PRO A 70 18.88 -9.01 -6.69
CA PRO A 70 18.02 -8.38 -7.68
C PRO A 70 16.55 -8.66 -7.34
N ILE A 71 15.79 -7.60 -7.06
CA ILE A 71 14.36 -7.68 -6.78
C ILE A 71 13.61 -7.03 -7.94
N PRO A 72 12.82 -7.81 -8.72
CA PRO A 72 12.06 -7.26 -9.83
C PRO A 72 10.99 -6.26 -9.38
N CYS A 73 10.75 -5.23 -10.19
CA CYS A 73 9.68 -4.25 -9.96
C CYS A 73 8.29 -4.89 -9.86
N GLN A 74 8.05 -5.99 -10.57
CA GLN A 74 6.80 -6.77 -10.51
C GLN A 74 6.57 -7.37 -9.11
N THR A 75 7.63 -7.83 -8.44
CA THR A 75 7.55 -8.36 -7.08
C THR A 75 7.19 -7.24 -6.11
N VAL A 76 7.83 -6.07 -6.23
CA VAL A 76 7.50 -4.88 -5.42
C VAL A 76 6.05 -4.47 -5.63
N SER A 77 5.58 -4.40 -6.87
CA SER A 77 4.18 -4.07 -7.19
C SER A 77 3.20 -5.03 -6.51
N ARG A 78 3.45 -6.35 -6.60
CA ARG A 78 2.62 -7.36 -5.93
C ARG A 78 2.58 -7.16 -4.41
N ARG A 79 3.71 -6.87 -3.78
CA ARG A 79 3.79 -6.62 -2.32
C ARG A 79 3.05 -5.35 -1.90
N LEU A 80 3.16 -4.30 -2.70
CA LEU A 80 2.41 -3.08 -2.47
C LEU A 80 0.90 -3.35 -2.54
N HIS A 81 0.44 -4.10 -3.54
CA HIS A 81 -0.97 -4.48 -3.65
C HIS A 81 -1.44 -5.39 -2.50
N GLU A 82 -0.63 -6.39 -2.10
CA GLU A 82 -0.91 -7.25 -0.94
C GLU A 82 -1.05 -6.43 0.36
N GLY A 83 -0.25 -5.36 0.50
CA GLY A 83 -0.36 -4.40 1.61
C GLY A 83 -1.38 -3.27 1.41
N GLY A 84 -2.22 -3.34 0.38
CA GLY A 84 -3.30 -2.38 0.11
C GLY A 84 -2.83 -1.01 -0.39
N MET A 85 -1.62 -0.92 -0.95
CA MET A 85 -1.07 0.30 -1.53
C MET A 85 -1.37 0.38 -3.02
N PHE A 86 -2.09 1.42 -3.42
CA PHE A 86 -2.43 1.67 -4.81
C PHE A 86 -1.96 3.04 -5.30
N ALA A 87 -1.65 3.13 -6.59
CA ALA A 87 -1.39 4.40 -7.23
C ALA A 87 -2.67 5.26 -7.24
N ARG A 88 -2.52 6.58 -7.10
CA ARG A 88 -3.62 7.56 -7.23
C ARG A 88 -3.15 8.77 -8.01
N ARG A 89 -4.07 9.55 -8.57
CA ARG A 89 -3.74 10.88 -9.10
C ARG A 89 -3.79 11.89 -7.95
N PRO A 90 -2.79 12.77 -7.79
CA PRO A 90 -2.85 13.80 -6.77
C PRO A 90 -3.94 14.80 -7.19
N VAL A 91 -4.67 15.33 -6.21
CA VAL A 91 -5.62 16.41 -6.49
C VAL A 91 -4.80 17.66 -6.78
N VAL A 92 -5.08 18.29 -7.92
CA VAL A 92 -4.48 19.58 -8.28
C VAL A 92 -5.22 20.64 -7.47
N CYS A 93 -4.51 21.28 -6.54
CA CYS A 93 -5.03 22.37 -5.74
C CYS A 93 -4.20 23.64 -6.01
N VAL A 94 -4.85 24.81 -5.98
CA VAL A 94 -4.16 26.09 -5.99
C VAL A 94 -3.27 26.18 -4.73
N PRO A 95 -1.95 26.42 -4.85
CA PRO A 95 -1.10 26.61 -3.69
C PRO A 95 -1.58 27.80 -2.85
N LEU A 96 -1.90 27.55 -1.58
CA LEU A 96 -2.28 28.61 -0.66
C LEU A 96 -1.06 29.06 0.13
N SER A 97 -0.89 30.37 0.26
CA SER A 97 0.05 30.95 1.22
C SER A 97 -0.31 30.50 2.65
N PRO A 98 0.67 30.28 3.53
CA PRO A 98 0.44 29.95 4.93
C PRO A 98 -0.50 30.93 5.66
N ALA A 99 -0.48 32.21 5.28
CA ALA A 99 -1.38 33.22 5.84
C ALA A 99 -2.86 32.92 5.50
N HIS A 100 -3.14 32.59 4.24
CA HIS A 100 -4.49 32.22 3.79
C HIS A 100 -4.98 30.92 4.45
N VAL A 101 -4.09 29.94 4.64
CA VAL A 101 -4.43 28.69 5.35
C VAL A 101 -4.87 28.98 6.79
N ARG A 102 -4.13 29.83 7.52
CA ARG A 102 -4.47 30.21 8.89
C ARG A 102 -5.79 30.98 8.98
N ALA A 103 -6.01 31.94 8.09
CA ALA A 103 -7.25 32.73 8.06
C ALA A 103 -8.48 31.83 7.82
N ARG A 104 -8.40 30.93 6.82
CA ARG A 104 -9.46 29.96 6.53
C ARG A 104 -9.73 29.03 7.70
N LEU A 105 -8.68 28.53 8.35
CA LEU A 105 -8.81 27.66 9.52
C LEU A 105 -9.45 28.39 10.71
N HIS A 106 -9.07 29.65 10.94
CA HIS A 106 -9.64 30.46 12.02
C HIS A 106 -11.14 30.69 11.80
N TRP A 107 -11.52 31.10 10.60
CA TRP A 107 -12.93 31.28 10.24
C TRP A 107 -13.74 29.99 10.41
N ALA A 108 -13.24 28.85 9.91
CA ALA A 108 -13.91 27.56 10.02
C ALA A 108 -14.07 27.07 11.47
N ARG A 109 -13.15 27.43 12.36
CA ARG A 109 -13.25 27.12 13.79
C ARG A 109 -14.28 27.99 14.51
N GLN A 110 -14.38 29.27 14.16
CA GLN A 110 -15.38 30.18 14.73
C GLN A 110 -16.81 29.82 14.33
N HIS A 111 -17.00 29.32 13.11
CA HIS A 111 -18.32 29.02 12.55
C HIS A 111 -18.64 27.52 12.62
N ARG A 112 -18.05 26.81 13.58
CA ARG A 112 -18.38 25.41 13.83
C ARG A 112 -19.62 25.39 14.73
N SER A 113 -20.75 24.97 14.18
CA SER A 113 -22.01 24.73 14.92
C SER A 113 -21.82 23.71 16.03
#